data_AF-A0A024U017-F1
#
_entry.id   AF-A0A024U017-F1
#
_cell.length_a   1.000
_cell.length_b   1.000
_cell.length_c   1.000
_cell.angle_alpha   90.00
_cell.angle_beta   90.00
_cell.angle_gamma   90.00
#
_symmetry.space_group_name_H-M   'P 1'
#
loop_
_entity.id
_entity.type
_entity.pdbx_description
1 polymer ?
#
loop_
_entity_poly.entity_id
_entity_poly.type
_entity_poly.pdbx_seq_one_letter_code
_entity_poly.pdbx_strand_id
1 'polypeptide(L)'
;MADATHDPSETNTSRQLSTTVQDLRDNRLAISSKKGYRSGVNQIVAWLRESGSSHIVNTDGTINLAIFDYADFTEFVLYKYKIAKVSIQTLSGYRSAIKDYYKRHNVGENMM
;
A
#
# COMPACT_ATOMS: atom_id res chain seq x y z
N MET A 1 -38.40 -12.03 35.32
CA MET A 1 -37.80 -11.66 34.03
C MET A 1 -36.74 -10.63 34.32
N ALA A 2 -35.46 -10.99 34.27
CA ALA A 2 -34.36 -10.06 34.55
C ALA A 2 -33.78 -9.60 33.21
N ASP A 3 -33.91 -8.30 32.95
CA ASP A 3 -33.28 -7.58 31.85
C ASP A 3 -31.80 -7.39 32.18
N ALA A 4 -30.93 -8.10 31.45
CA ALA A 4 -29.49 -7.94 31.57
C ALA A 4 -29.06 -6.75 30.70
N THR A 5 -29.01 -5.56 31.31
CA THR A 5 -28.43 -4.36 30.70
C THR A 5 -26.95 -4.62 30.41
N HIS A 6 -26.62 -4.86 29.14
CA HIS A 6 -25.24 -4.99 28.68
C HIS A 6 -24.64 -3.58 28.61
N ASP A 7 -23.73 -3.26 29.55
CA ASP A 7 -23.07 -1.95 29.62
C ASP A 7 -22.12 -1.76 28.42
N PRO A 8 -22.36 -0.78 27.53
CA PRO A 8 -21.51 -0.51 26.37
C PRO A 8 -20.09 -0.02 26.72
N SER A 9 -19.80 0.29 27.99
CA SER A 9 -18.49 0.76 28.45
C SER A 9 -17.44 -0.35 28.54
N GLU A 10 -17.83 -1.58 28.89
CA GLU A 10 -16.88 -2.71 29.04
C GLU A 10 -16.38 -3.22 27.67
N THR A 11 -17.24 -3.17 26.65
CA THR A 11 -16.91 -3.58 25.28
C THR A 11 -15.98 -2.61 24.57
N ASN A 12 -16.09 -1.30 24.87
CA ASN A 12 -15.21 -0.28 24.28
C ASN A 12 -13.79 -0.37 24.87
N THR A 13 -13.69 -0.55 26.19
CA THR A 13 -12.41 -0.70 26.90
C THR A 13 -11.64 -1.94 26.43
N SER A 14 -12.34 -3.05 26.23
CA SER A 14 -11.75 -4.31 25.73
C SER A 14 -11.22 -4.17 24.29
N ARG A 15 -11.92 -3.45 23.41
CA ARG A 15 -11.46 -3.16 22.04
C ARG A 15 -10.24 -2.25 22.02
N GLN A 16 -10.18 -1.25 22.92
CA GLN A 16 -9.02 -0.36 23.03
C GLN A 16 -7.77 -1.13 23.49
N LEU A 17 -7.92 -2.06 24.44
CA LEU A 17 -6.82 -2.88 24.95
C LEU A 17 -6.29 -3.91 23.92
N SER A 18 -7.10 -4.34 22.96
CA SER A 18 -6.71 -5.28 21.90
C SER A 18 -6.21 -4.61 20.62
N THR A 19 -6.28 -3.28 20.51
CA THR A 19 -5.90 -2.55 19.29
C THR A 19 -4.38 -2.44 19.18
N THR A 20 -3.81 -2.87 18.06
CA THR A 20 -2.36 -2.75 17.82
C THR A 20 -2.00 -1.41 17.19
N VAL A 21 -0.71 -1.04 17.26
CA VAL A 21 -0.18 0.12 16.51
C VAL A 21 -0.43 -0.03 15.01
N GLN A 22 -0.39 -1.26 14.49
CA GLN A 22 -0.70 -1.52 13.09
C GLN A 22 -2.18 -1.23 12.81
N ASP A 23 -3.11 -1.66 13.67
CA ASP A 23 -4.55 -1.38 13.53
C ASP A 23 -4.85 0.12 13.50
N LEU A 24 -4.15 0.92 14.30
CA LEU A 24 -4.27 2.39 14.28
C LEU A 24 -3.74 3.00 12.98
N ARG A 25 -2.58 2.54 12.49
CA ARG A 25 -2.03 2.95 11.19
C ARG A 25 -2.98 2.60 10.05
N ASP A 26 -3.58 1.43 10.17
CA ASP A 26 -4.55 0.88 9.24
C ASP A 26 -5.90 1.60 9.30
N ASN A 27 -6.30 2.08 10.47
CA ASN A 27 -7.53 2.85 10.66
C ASN A 27 -7.49 4.19 9.92
N ARG A 28 -6.27 4.75 9.71
CA ARG A 28 -6.05 6.00 8.96
C ARG A 28 -6.51 5.94 7.49
N LEU A 29 -6.63 4.74 6.91
CA LEU A 29 -7.00 4.57 5.50
C LEU A 29 -8.32 3.81 5.39
N ALA A 30 -9.24 4.34 4.58
CA ALA A 30 -10.41 3.59 4.17
C ALA A 30 -10.00 2.24 3.54
N ILE A 31 -10.79 1.19 3.78
CA ILE A 31 -10.52 -0.16 3.25
C ILE A 31 -10.37 -0.14 1.73
N SER A 32 -11.16 0.69 1.04
CA SER A 32 -11.06 0.94 -0.40
C SER A 32 -9.70 1.50 -0.81
N SER A 33 -9.14 2.45 -0.06
CA SER A 33 -7.81 3.00 -0.27
C SER A 33 -6.71 1.95 -0.06
N LYS A 34 -6.81 1.11 0.98
CA LYS A 34 -5.86 0.00 1.19
C LYS A 34 -5.86 -0.97 0.02
N LYS A 35 -7.05 -1.36 -0.46
CA LYS A 35 -7.20 -2.25 -1.62
C LYS A 35 -6.63 -1.60 -2.88
N GLY A 36 -6.90 -0.31 -3.08
CA GLY A 36 -6.36 0.47 -4.18
C GLY A 36 -4.83 0.54 -4.18
N TYR A 37 -4.22 0.82 -3.03
CA TYR A 37 -2.75 0.87 -2.92
C TYR A 37 -2.11 -0.49 -3.14
N ARG A 38 -2.65 -1.57 -2.55
CA ARG A 38 -2.17 -2.92 -2.82
C ARG A 38 -2.28 -3.28 -4.30
N SER A 39 -3.38 -2.94 -4.95
CA SER A 39 -3.55 -3.14 -6.39
C SER A 39 -2.52 -2.33 -7.19
N GLY A 40 -2.26 -1.09 -6.80
CA GLY A 40 -1.24 -0.24 -7.42
C GLY A 40 0.16 -0.85 -7.34
N VAL A 41 0.58 -1.33 -6.16
CA VAL A 41 1.88 -2.00 -5.97
C VAL A 41 1.96 -3.29 -6.79
N ASN A 42 0.91 -4.11 -6.79
CA ASN A 42 0.88 -5.34 -7.58
C ASN A 42 1.05 -5.09 -9.09
N GLN A 43 0.52 -3.97 -9.60
CA GLN A 43 0.72 -3.61 -11.01
C GLN A 43 2.16 -3.21 -11.32
N ILE A 44 2.88 -2.62 -10.36
CA ILE A 44 4.32 -2.32 -10.51
C ILE A 44 5.10 -3.64 -10.52
N VAL A 45 4.81 -4.57 -9.60
CA VAL A 45 5.45 -5.90 -9.58
C VAL A 45 5.23 -6.67 -10.88
N ALA A 46 3.99 -6.67 -11.39
CA ALA A 46 3.68 -7.32 -12.66
C ALA A 46 4.50 -6.73 -13.81
N TRP A 47 4.57 -5.40 -13.89
CA TRP A 47 5.37 -4.72 -14.90
C TRP A 47 6.87 -5.04 -14.77
N LEU A 48 7.44 -5.04 -13.57
CA LEU A 48 8.86 -5.39 -13.34
C LEU A 48 9.19 -6.81 -13.84
N ARG A 49 8.26 -7.76 -13.68
CA ARG A 49 8.42 -9.13 -14.18
C ARG A 49 8.37 -9.20 -15.70
N GLU A 50 7.55 -8.36 -16.33
CA GLU A 50 7.36 -8.32 -17.78
C GLU A 50 8.45 -7.51 -18.51
N SER A 51 9.00 -6.47 -17.87
CA SER A 51 9.98 -5.55 -18.48
C SER A 51 11.42 -6.07 -18.47
N GLY A 52 11.68 -7.22 -17.84
CA GLY A 52 13.02 -7.76 -17.64
C GLY A 52 13.71 -7.29 -16.34
N SER A 53 13.05 -6.44 -15.55
CA SER A 53 13.53 -5.97 -14.24
C SER A 53 13.11 -6.91 -13.09
N SER A 54 13.00 -8.21 -13.35
CA SER A 54 12.53 -9.20 -12.36
C SER A 54 13.47 -9.33 -11.16
N HIS A 55 14.74 -8.95 -11.30
CA HIS A 55 15.74 -8.90 -10.23
C HIS A 55 15.41 -7.89 -9.12
N ILE A 56 14.52 -6.92 -9.38
CA ILE A 56 14.03 -5.93 -8.41
C ILE A 56 12.88 -6.51 -7.56
N VAL A 57 12.35 -7.68 -7.92
CA VAL A 57 11.28 -8.36 -7.19
C VAL A 57 11.88 -9.38 -6.24
N ASN A 58 11.54 -9.29 -4.96
CA ASN A 58 11.91 -10.26 -3.94
C ASN A 58 11.30 -11.64 -4.24
N THR A 59 11.87 -12.68 -3.62
CA THR A 59 11.37 -14.06 -3.76
C THR A 59 9.94 -14.24 -3.25
N ASP A 60 9.50 -13.41 -2.29
CA ASP A 60 8.13 -13.38 -1.76
C ASP A 60 7.14 -12.64 -2.68
N GLY A 61 7.61 -12.11 -3.81
CA GLY A 61 6.80 -11.37 -4.78
C GLY A 61 6.58 -9.90 -4.44
N THR A 62 7.26 -9.37 -3.43
CA THR A 62 7.25 -7.94 -3.09
C THR A 62 8.34 -7.16 -3.83
N ILE A 63 8.25 -5.83 -3.83
CA ILE A 63 9.29 -4.98 -4.43
C ILE A 63 10.48 -4.91 -3.47
N ASN A 64 11.70 -5.16 -3.97
CA ASN A 64 12.92 -4.91 -3.23
C ASN A 64 13.20 -3.41 -3.15
N LEU A 65 12.81 -2.79 -2.04
CA LEU A 65 12.96 -1.34 -1.82
C LEU A 65 14.41 -0.85 -1.68
N ALA A 66 15.39 -1.76 -1.56
CA ALA A 66 16.80 -1.39 -1.55
C ALA A 66 17.37 -1.19 -2.97
N ILE A 67 16.69 -1.71 -3.99
CA ILE A 67 17.11 -1.65 -5.40
C ILE A 67 16.15 -0.76 -6.20
N PHE A 68 14.84 -0.91 -5.96
CA PHE A 68 13.82 -0.13 -6.65
C PHE A 68 14.01 1.36 -6.38
N ASP A 69 14.18 2.14 -7.45
CA ASP A 69 14.42 3.57 -7.37
C ASP A 69 13.34 4.38 -8.10
N TYR A 70 13.57 5.69 -8.21
CA TYR A 70 12.64 6.57 -8.90
C TYR A 70 12.70 6.45 -10.41
N ALA A 71 13.85 6.10 -10.99
CA ALA A 71 13.96 5.87 -12.42
C ALA A 71 13.05 4.69 -12.82
N ASP A 72 13.08 3.60 -12.08
CA ASP A 72 12.18 2.44 -12.26
C ASP A 72 10.70 2.88 -12.21
N PHE A 73 10.34 3.70 -11.23
CA PHE A 73 8.98 4.21 -11.12
C PHE A 73 8.59 5.11 -12.31
N THR A 74 9.50 5.96 -12.78
CA THR A 74 9.21 6.83 -13.93
C THR A 74 9.06 6.04 -15.22
N GLU A 75 9.86 4.98 -15.43
CA GLU A 75 9.70 4.06 -16.56
C GLU A 75 8.36 3.34 -16.51
N PHE A 76 7.95 2.86 -15.33
CA PHE A 76 6.62 2.28 -15.12
C PHE A 76 5.50 3.27 -15.48
N VAL A 77 5.57 4.51 -15.00
CA VAL A 77 4.57 5.55 -15.27
C VAL A 77 4.54 5.88 -16.77
N LEU A 78 5.71 5.99 -17.40
CA LEU A 78 5.84 6.25 -18.83
C LEU A 78 5.22 5.12 -19.65
N TYR A 79 5.49 3.86 -19.30
CA TYR A 79 4.87 2.69 -19.90
C TYR A 79 3.34 2.73 -19.74
N LYS A 80 2.83 2.97 -18.53
CA LYS A 80 1.38 3.03 -18.28
C LYS A 80 0.69 4.13 -19.08
N TYR A 81 1.34 5.29 -19.22
CA TYR A 81 0.80 6.40 -20.01
C TYR A 81 0.85 6.13 -21.52
N LYS A 82 2.03 5.77 -22.04
CA LYS A 82 2.27 5.66 -23.49
C LYS A 82 1.73 4.37 -24.10
N ILE A 83 1.91 3.24 -23.42
CA ILE A 83 1.58 1.91 -23.94
C ILE A 83 0.21 1.47 -23.43
N ALA A 84 -0.01 1.45 -22.11
CA ALA A 84 -1.27 1.00 -21.53
C ALA A 84 -2.40 2.06 -21.55
N LYS A 85 -2.14 3.27 -22.07
CA LYS A 85 -3.09 4.38 -22.25
C LYS A 85 -3.87 4.75 -20.97
N VAL A 86 -3.22 4.64 -19.82
CA VAL A 86 -3.82 4.94 -18.52
C VAL A 86 -3.91 6.45 -18.29
N SER A 87 -5.00 6.91 -17.68
CA SER A 87 -5.24 8.33 -17.37
C SER A 87 -4.30 8.87 -16.29
N ILE A 88 -4.02 10.18 -16.35
CA ILE A 88 -3.14 10.88 -15.40
C ILE A 88 -3.64 10.73 -13.95
N GLN A 89 -4.97 10.73 -13.73
CA GLN A 89 -5.54 10.53 -12.40
C GLN A 89 -5.14 9.17 -11.79
N THR A 90 -5.11 8.12 -12.61
CA THR A 90 -4.68 6.80 -12.17
C THR A 90 -3.16 6.74 -11.91
N LEU A 91 -2.35 7.49 -12.67
CA LEU A 91 -0.91 7.59 -12.43
C LEU A 91 -0.60 8.21 -11.06
N SER A 92 -1.35 9.24 -10.66
CA SER A 92 -1.27 9.81 -9.31
C SER A 92 -1.63 8.78 -8.22
N GLY A 93 -2.52 7.83 -8.55
CA GLY A 93 -2.83 6.69 -7.69
C GLY A 93 -1.63 5.77 -7.46
N TYR A 94 -0.87 5.44 -8.51
CA TYR A 94 0.36 4.63 -8.37
C TYR A 94 1.42 5.34 -7.53
N ARG A 95 1.60 6.66 -7.70
CA ARG A 95 2.52 7.44 -6.85
C ARG A 95 2.14 7.38 -5.38
N SER A 96 0.84 7.46 -5.09
CA SER A 96 0.33 7.37 -3.72
C SER A 96 0.55 5.98 -3.14
N ALA A 97 0.32 4.94 -3.94
CA ALA A 97 0.52 3.54 -3.55
C ALA A 97 1.97 3.24 -3.19
N ILE A 98 2.93 3.63 -4.05
CA ILE A 98 4.35 3.37 -3.79
C ILE A 98 4.85 4.16 -2.58
N LYS A 99 4.42 5.44 -2.43
CA LYS A 99 4.76 6.24 -1.25
C LYS A 99 4.27 5.60 0.04
N ASP A 100 3.03 5.10 0.06
CA ASP A 100 2.48 4.41 1.22
C ASP A 100 3.22 3.09 1.49
N TYR A 101 3.63 2.38 0.45
CA TYR A 101 4.40 1.15 0.55
C TYR A 101 5.77 1.37 1.23
N TYR A 102 6.55 2.37 0.81
CA TYR A 102 7.80 2.76 1.50
C TYR A 102 7.57 3.08 2.98
N LYS A 103 6.51 3.85 3.29
CA LYS A 103 6.17 4.21 4.67
C LYS A 103 5.84 3.00 5.54
N ARG A 104 5.15 1.98 5.01
CA ARG A 104 4.81 0.76 5.76
C ARG A 104 6.02 -0.11 6.07
N HIS A 105 6.97 -0.17 5.14
CA HIS A 105 8.20 -0.94 5.29
C HIS A 105 9.28 -0.21 6.09
N ASN A 106 8.92 0.91 6.74
CA ASN A 106 9.81 1.72 7.58
C ASN A 106 11.09 2.18 6.84
N VAL A 107 11.05 2.18 5.51
CA VAL A 107 12.03 2.82 4.63
C VAL A 107 11.61 4.29 4.55
N GLY A 108 11.79 4.95 5.69
CA GLY A 108 11.41 6.34 5.89
C GLY A 108 12.36 7.27 5.16
N GLU A 109 11.77 8.14 4.33
CA GLU A 109 12.21 9.52 4.20
C GLU A 109 13.55 9.79 3.52
N ASN A 110 13.79 9.21 2.33
CA ASN A 110 14.83 9.74 1.45
C ASN A 110 14.43 9.90 -0.03
N MET A 111 13.13 9.96 -0.33
CA MET A 111 12.73 10.33 -1.69
C MET A 111 11.36 11.03 -1.75
N MET A 112 11.40 12.34 -1.54
CA MET A 112 10.59 13.33 -2.26
C MET A 112 11.39 14.60 -2.45
#